data_AF-A0A4P8GAH7-F1
#
_entry.id   AF-A0A4P8GAH7-F1
#
_cell.length_a   1.000
_cell.length_b   1.000
_cell.length_c   1.000
_cell.angle_alpha   90.00
_cell.angle_beta   90.00
_cell.angle_gamma   90.00
#
_symmetry.space_group_name_H-M   'P 1'
#
loop_
_entity.id
_entity.type
_entity.pdbx_description
1 polymer ?
#
loop_
_entity_poly.entity_id
_entity_poly.type
_entity_poly.pdbx_seq_one_letter_code
_entity_poly.pdbx_strand_id
1 'polypeptide(L)' 'RETMVNIYAQRTGKAFWQIHKDMERDFFMSAEEAQAHGIVDTVGD' A
#
# COMPACT_ATOMS: atom_id res chain seq x y z
N ARG A 1 6.56 2.72 -13.46
CA ARG A 1 5.92 1.84 -12.44
C ARG A 1 6.86 1.65 -11.24
N GLU A 2 8.13 1.33 -11.48
CA GLU A 2 9.18 1.17 -10.44
C GLU A 2 9.38 2.39 -9.53
N THR A 3 9.27 3.62 -10.04
CA THR A 3 9.41 4.84 -9.23
C THR A 3 8.33 4.93 -8.13
N MET A 4 7.10 4.51 -8.43
CA MET A 4 6.02 4.48 -7.44
C MET A 4 6.24 3.39 -6.40
N VAL A 5 6.69 2.20 -6.83
CA VAL A 5 7.02 1.09 -5.92
C VAL A 5 8.13 1.50 -4.94
N ASN A 6 9.15 2.22 -5.41
CA ASN A 6 10.22 2.72 -4.53
C ASN A 6 9.73 3.75 -3.51
N ILE A 7 8.84 4.66 -3.89
CA ILE A 7 8.25 5.64 -2.96
C ILE A 7 7.42 4.93 -1.89
N TYR A 8 6.59 3.96 -2.30
CA TYR A 8 5.78 3.18 -1.37
C TYR A 8 6.64 2.32 -0.44
N ALA A 9 7.68 1.66 -0.95
CA ALA A 9 8.62 0.88 -0.14
C ALA A 9 9.33 1.76 0.90
N GLN A 10 9.75 2.97 0.53
CA GLN A 10 10.37 3.91 1.47
C GLN A 10 9.41 4.43 2.53
N ARG A 11 8.15 4.73 2.17
CA ARG A 11 7.16 5.27 3.12
C ARG A 11 6.54 4.23 4.03
N THR A 12 6.33 3.01 3.52
CA THR A 12 5.70 1.92 4.28
C THR A 12 6.71 1.02 4.99
N GLY A 13 8.01 1.11 4.64
CA GLY A 13 9.04 0.20 5.14
C GLY A 13 8.90 -1.24 4.64
N LYS A 14 7.96 -1.50 3.72
CA LYS A 14 7.71 -2.84 3.15
C LYS A 14 8.65 -3.09 1.97
N ALA A 15 8.98 -4.36 1.75
CA ALA A 15 9.92 -4.75 0.70
C ALA A 15 9.35 -4.47 -0.70
N PHE A 16 10.24 -4.10 -1.64
CA PHE A 16 9.89 -3.75 -3.03
C PHE A 16 9.01 -4.82 -3.70
N TRP A 17 9.33 -6.11 -3.52
CA TRP A 17 8.57 -7.21 -4.13
C TRP A 17 7.13 -7.31 -3.63
N GLN A 18 6.88 -6.92 -2.38
CA GLN A 18 5.57 -6.95 -1.77
C GLN A 18 4.70 -5.81 -2.31
N ILE A 19 5.26 -4.59 -2.36
CA ILE A 19 4.60 -3.43 -2.99
C ILE A 19 4.37 -3.66 -4.48
N HIS A 20 5.34 -4.24 -5.19
CA HIS A 20 5.19 -4.53 -6.62
C HIS A 20 4.01 -5.48 -6.87
N LYS A 21 3.88 -6.54 -6.05
CA LYS A 21 2.76 -7.49 -6.14
C LYS A 21 1.42 -6.84 -5.79
N ASP A 22 1.39 -5.99 -4.77
CA ASP A 22 0.19 -5.24 -4.35
C ASP A 22 -0.24 -4.20 -5.41
N MET A 23 0.71 -3.67 -6.21
CA MET A 23 0.44 -2.72 -7.29
C MET A 23 0.15 -3.35 -8.67
N GLU A 24 0.37 -4.66 -8.82
CA GLU A 24 0.20 -5.37 -10.10
C GLU A 24 -1.21 -5.96 -10.26
N ARG A 25 -1.90 -6.14 -9.14
CA ARG A 25 -3.33 -6.49 -9.13
C ARG A 25 -4.06 -5.30 -8.55
N ASP A 26 -5.02 -4.76 -9.28
CA ASP A 26 -5.99 -3.78 -8.77
C ASP A 26 -6.83 -4.45 -7.65
N PHE A 27 -6.22 -4.61 -6.48
CA PHE A 27 -6.90 -4.94 -5.24
C PHE A 27 -7.46 -3.64 -4.70
N PHE A 28 -8.76 -3.43 -4.94
CA PHE A 28 -9.51 -2.43 -4.19
C PHE A 28 -9.58 -2.92 -2.75
N MET A 29 -8.71 -2.36 -1.91
CA MET A 29 -8.75 -2.58 -0.47
C MET A 29 -9.94 -1.82 0.14
N SER A 30 -10.62 -2.43 1.11
CA SER A 30 -11.61 -1.74 1.92
C SER A 30 -10.95 -0.67 2.80
N ALA A 31 -11.75 0.22 3.39
CA ALA A 31 -11.22 1.26 4.27
C ALA A 31 -10.48 0.66 5.48
N GLU A 32 -10.99 -0.45 6.02
CA GLU A 32 -10.40 -1.22 7.12
C GLU A 32 -9.09 -1.91 6.69
N GLU A 33 -9.05 -2.48 5.49
CA GLU A 33 -7.84 -3.09 4.94
C GLU A 33 -6.75 -2.04 4.69
N ALA A 34 -7.12 -0.86 4.18
CA ALA A 34 -6.20 0.24 3.98
C ALA A 34 -5.63 0.78 5.31
N GLN A 35 -6.44 0.77 6.38
CA GLN A 35 -5.99 1.13 7.73
C GLN A 35 -5.02 0.10 8.28
N ALA A 36 -5.35 -1.20 8.18
CA ALA A 36 -4.47 -2.29 8.60
C ALA A 36 -3.13 -2.29 7.83
N HIS A 37 -3.15 -1.85 6.56
CA HIS A 37 -1.94 -1.72 5.75
C HIS A 37 -1.08 -0.48 6.10
N GLY A 38 -1.57 0.44 6.93
CA GLY A 38 -0.90 1.68 7.30
C GLY A 38 -0.93 2.74 6.20
N ILE A 39 -1.89 2.67 5.28
CA ILE A 39 -2.07 3.63 4.17
C ILE A 39 -2.92 4.84 4.63
N VAL A 40 -3.85 4.61 5.55
CA VAL A 40 -4.72 5.63 6.15
C VAL A 40 -4.63 5.53 7.67
N ASP A 41 -4.55 6.68 8.34
CA ASP A 41 -4.42 6.75 9.80
C ASP A 41 -5.72 6.40 10.53
N THR A 42 -6.86 6.88 10.01
CA THR A 42 -8.19 6.65 10.58
C THR A 42 -9.25 6.56 9.49
N VAL A 43 -10.13 5.57 9.61
CA VAL A 43 -11.38 5.49 8.85
C VAL A 43 -12.43 6.33 9.58
N GLY A 44 -13.04 7.28 8.88
CA GLY A 44 -14.16 8.06 9.42
C GLY A 44 -15.49 7.31 9.24
N ASP A 45 -16.35 7.40 10.25
CA ASP A 45 -17.74 6.87 10.23
C ASP A 45 -18.60 7.50 9.13
#